data_AF-A0A1C4V1B2-F1
#
_entry.id   AF-A0A1C4V1B2-F1
#
_cell.length_a   1.000
_cell.length_b   1.000
_cell.length_c   1.000
_cell.angle_alpha   90.00
_cell.angle_beta   90.00
_cell.angle_gamma   90.00
#
_symmetry.space_group_name_H-M   'P 1'
#
loop_
_entity.id
_entity.type
_entity.pdbx_description
1 polymer ?
#
loop_
_entity_poly.entity_id
_entity_poly.type
_entity_poly.pdbx_seq_one_letter_code
_entity_poly.pdbx_strand_id
1 'polypeptide(L)' 'MSRHDEPNEYGFAGGATAPEPPPGGREDEQDRAEQVAVPGDDLTGPAAEALEEPERKREPRPAERRS' A
#
# COMPACT_ATOMS: atom_id res chain seq x y z
N MET A 1 31.13 37.38 2.63
CA MET A 1 30.12 36.61 3.38
C MET A 1 28.92 36.39 2.47
N SER A 2 28.28 35.23 2.61
CA SER A 2 26.84 35.02 2.43
C SER A 2 26.19 35.24 1.07
N ARG A 3 26.33 34.26 0.16
CA ARG A 3 25.27 34.00 -0.84
C ARG A 3 24.21 33.01 -0.33
N HIS A 4 24.42 32.44 0.85
CA HIS A 4 23.58 31.40 1.46
C HIS A 4 22.62 31.93 2.52
N ASP A 5 22.71 33.22 2.88
CA ASP A 5 21.84 33.83 3.89
C ASP A 5 20.72 34.67 3.26
N GLU A 6 20.65 34.74 1.93
CA GLU A 6 19.56 35.42 1.22
C GLU A 6 18.34 34.49 1.10
N PRO A 7 17.12 34.97 1.37
CA PRO A 7 15.90 34.23 1.08
C PRO A 7 15.83 33.82 -0.39
N ASN A 8 15.35 32.61 -0.68
CA ASN A 8 15.04 32.20 -2.05
C ASN A 8 13.89 33.05 -2.64
N GLU A 9 13.56 32.82 -3.91
CA GLU A 9 12.50 33.57 -4.64
C GLU A 9 11.10 33.50 -3.98
N TYR A 10 10.90 32.54 -3.08
CA TYR A 10 9.67 32.36 -2.29
C TYR A 10 9.76 32.98 -0.89
N GLY A 11 10.83 33.72 -0.59
CA GLY A 11 11.06 34.37 0.71
C GLY A 11 11.56 33.43 1.81
N PHE A 12 12.00 32.20 1.47
CA PHE A 12 12.52 31.25 2.46
C PHE A 12 14.05 31.39 2.60
N ALA A 13 14.50 31.87 3.76
CA ALA A 13 15.92 32.10 4.08
C ALA A 13 16.60 30.94 4.79
N GLY A 14 16.03 29.73 4.76
CA GLY A 14 16.66 28.57 5.41
C GLY A 14 16.95 28.84 6.88
N GLY A 15 15.93 29.28 7.64
CA GLY A 15 16.06 29.38 9.10
C GLY A 15 16.62 28.09 9.68
N ALA A 16 17.34 28.18 10.81
CA ALA A 16 18.02 27.03 11.40
C ALA A 16 17.09 25.80 11.43
N THR A 17 17.36 24.82 10.57
CA THR A 17 16.67 23.55 10.64
C THR A 17 16.99 22.94 11.99
N ALA A 18 16.01 22.29 12.64
CA ALA A 18 16.31 21.53 13.83
C ALA A 18 17.48 20.57 13.53
N PRO A 19 18.37 20.30 14.53
CA PRO A 19 19.43 19.33 14.35
C PRO A 19 18.87 18.01 13.82
N GLU A 20 19.61 17.34 12.94
CA GLU A 20 19.28 16.00 12.49
C GLU A 20 19.05 15.09 13.72
N PRO A 21 17.95 14.33 13.78
CA PRO A 21 17.73 13.43 14.89
C PRO A 21 18.84 12.35 14.90
N PRO A 22 19.26 11.89 16.09
CA PRO A 22 20.26 10.83 16.17
C PRO A 22 19.77 9.57 15.45
N PRO A 23 20.67 8.80 14.79
CA PRO A 23 20.30 7.56 14.14
C PRO A 23 19.71 6.59 15.17
N GLY A 24 18.50 6.08 14.89
CA GLY A 24 17.74 5.27 15.85
C GLY A 24 17.06 6.13 16.92
N GLY A 25 16.42 7.23 16.51
CA GLY A 25 15.58 8.07 17.37
C GLY A 25 14.67 7.26 18.29
N ARG A 26 14.28 7.84 19.44
CA ARG A 26 13.34 7.18 20.34
C ARG A 26 12.04 6.94 19.60
N GLU A 27 11.53 5.71 19.62
CA GLU A 27 10.20 5.40 19.10
C GLU A 27 9.20 6.42 19.64
N ASP A 28 8.63 7.20 18.75
CA ASP A 28 7.55 8.12 19.09
C ASP A 28 6.19 7.39 19.04
N GLU A 29 5.12 8.12 19.36
CA GLU A 29 3.78 7.54 19.34
C GLU A 29 3.35 7.10 17.94
N GLN A 30 3.92 7.72 16.90
CA GLN A 30 3.68 7.36 15.51
C GLN A 30 4.38 6.04 15.17
N ASP A 31 5.65 5.88 15.57
CA ASP A 31 6.41 4.64 15.38
C ASP A 31 5.74 3.43 16.04
N ARG A 32 5.12 3.62 17.21
CA ARG A 32 4.39 2.54 17.91
C ARG A 32 3.08 2.16 17.24
N ALA A 33 2.40 3.13 16.63
CA ALA A 33 1.17 2.88 15.89
C ALA A 33 1.43 2.05 14.62
N GLU A 34 2.64 2.13 14.08
CA GLU A 34 3.09 1.37 12.91
C GLU A 34 3.51 -0.07 13.25
N GLN A 35 3.71 -0.42 14.53
CA GLN A 35 4.07 -1.78 14.98
C GLN A 35 2.89 -2.76 15.04
N VAL A 36 1.87 -2.58 14.20
CA VAL A 36 0.76 -3.54 14.11
C VAL A 36 1.15 -4.67 13.18
N ALA A 37 1.31 -5.88 13.73
CA ALA A 37 1.56 -7.07 12.94
C ALA A 37 0.40 -7.32 11.97
N VAL A 38 0.69 -7.30 10.66
CA VAL A 38 -0.26 -7.72 9.63
C VAL A 38 -0.28 -9.25 9.60
N PRO A 39 -1.45 -9.91 9.64
CA PRO A 39 -1.55 -11.35 9.46
C PRO A 39 -0.87 -11.77 8.15
N GLY A 40 -0.03 -12.81 8.20
CA GLY A 40 0.61 -13.39 7.02
C GLY A 40 -0.32 -14.28 6.19
N ASP A 41 -1.57 -14.45 6.61
CA ASP A 41 -2.57 -15.26 5.93
C ASP A 41 -3.06 -14.58 4.65
N ASP A 42 -3.42 -15.39 3.65
CA ASP A 42 -4.07 -14.90 2.44
C ASP A 42 -5.53 -14.52 2.73
N LEU A 43 -5.77 -13.22 2.91
CA LEU A 43 -7.11 -12.66 3.10
C LEU A 43 -7.93 -12.61 1.79
N THR A 44 -7.29 -12.80 0.64
CA THR A 44 -7.92 -12.70 -0.68
C THR A 44 -8.39 -14.03 -1.24
N GLY A 45 -7.91 -15.15 -0.68
CA GLY A 45 -8.26 -16.51 -1.10
C GLY A 45 -9.77 -16.75 -1.23
N PRO A 46 -10.61 -16.43 -0.21
CA PRO A 46 -12.05 -16.61 -0.32
C PRO A 46 -12.71 -15.76 -1.41
N ALA A 47 -12.18 -14.56 -1.67
CA ALA A 47 -12.67 -13.69 -2.73
C ALA A 47 -12.25 -14.22 -4.12
N ALA A 48 -11.04 -14.75 -4.24
CA ALA A 48 -10.55 -15.37 -5.46
C ALA A 48 -11.35 -16.62 -5.83
N GLU A 49 -11.65 -17.49 -4.86
CA GLU A 49 -12.50 -18.69 -5.05
C GLU A 49 -13.92 -18.31 -5.47
N ALA A 50 -14.51 -17.25 -4.88
CA ALA A 50 -15.84 -16.78 -5.24
C ALA A 50 -15.93 -16.16 -6.64
N LEU A 51 -14.82 -15.61 -7.15
CA LEU A 51 -14.71 -15.06 -8.50
C LEU A 51 -14.36 -16.11 -9.56
N GLU A 52 -13.89 -17.29 -9.15
CA GLU A 52 -13.66 -18.42 -10.03
C GLU A 52 -15.01 -19.01 -10.48
N GLU A 53 -15.61 -18.42 -11.52
CA GLU A 53 -16.80 -18.96 -12.15
C GLU A 53 -16.54 -20.40 -12.61
N PRO A 54 -17.42 -21.38 -12.31
CA PRO A 54 -17.27 -22.72 -12.85
C PRO A 54 -17.59 -22.70 -14.35
N GLU A 55 -16.56 -22.70 -15.20
CA GLU A 55 -16.67 -23.12 -16.59
C GLU A 55 -17.03 -24.62 -16.67
N ARG A 56 -18.27 -24.98 -16.34
CA ARG A 56 -18.96 -26.27 -16.61
C ARG A 56 -20.27 -26.21 -15.84
N LYS A 57 -21.45 -26.17 -16.46
CA LYS A 57 -21.96 -27.18 -17.39
C LYS A 57 -22.98 -26.53 -18.34
N ARG A 58 -22.58 -26.23 -19.58
CA ARG A 58 -23.55 -26.24 -20.69
C ARG A 58 -23.63 -27.67 -21.19
N GLU A 59 -24.57 -28.42 -20.65
CA GLU A 59 -24.88 -29.78 -21.10
C GLU A 59 -25.36 -29.70 -22.57
N PRO A 60 -24.73 -30.41 -23.54
CA PRO A 60 -25.26 -30.45 -24.88
C PRO A 60 -26.59 -31.22 -24.86
N ARG A 61 -27.68 -30.54 -25.22
CA ARG A 61 -29.01 -31.17 -25.36
C ARG A 61 -28.90 -32.39 -26.28
N PRO A 62 -29.46 -33.55 -25.90
CA PRO A 62 -29.37 -34.74 -26.74
C PRO A 62 -30.10 -34.47 -28.05
N ALA A 63 -29.40 -34.61 -29.17
CA ALA A 63 -29.99 -34.53 -30.49
C ALA A 63 -31.01 -35.68 -30.64
N GLU A 64 -32.27 -35.33 -30.88
CA GLU A 64 -33.33 -36.28 -31.21
C GLU A 64 -32.88 -37.12 -32.42
N ARG A 65 -32.64 -38.42 -32.19
CA ARG A 65 -32.54 -39.41 -33.25
C ARG A 65 -33.91 -39.49 -33.93
N ARG A 66 -34.03 -38.83 -35.09
CA ARG A 66 -35.15 -39.02 -36.00
C ARG A 66 -34.93 -40.34 -36.75
N SER A 67 -35.80 -41.30 -36.48
CA SER A 67 -35.99 -42.57 -37.19
C SER A 67 -36.42 -42.39 -38.64
#